data_AF-A0A1C5VDQ9-F1
#
_entry.id   AF-A0A1C5VDQ9-F1
#
_cell.length_a   1.000
_cell.length_b   1.000
_cell.length_c   1.000
_cell.angle_alpha   90.00
_cell.angle_beta   90.00
_cell.angle_gamma   90.00
#
_symmetry.space_group_name_H-M   'P 1'
#
loop_
_entity.id
_entity.type
_entity.pdbx_description
1 polymer ?
#
loop_
_entity_poly.entity_id
_entity_poly.type
_entity_poly.pdbx_seq_one_letter_code
_entity_poly.pdbx_strand_id
1 'polypeptide(L)' 'MSVLLYVAVRIIIGWILIDKVPVWLNLDGIIEKIVKVIGVLMIISALLNLL' A
#
# COMPACT_ATOMS: atom_id res chain seq x y z
N MET A 1 -3.58 24.56 -1.84
CA MET A 1 -3.47 24.13 -3.25
C MET A 1 -2.48 22.97 -3.46
N SER A 2 -2.22 22.13 -2.45
CA SER A 2 -1.23 21.03 -2.57
C SER A 2 -1.68 19.71 -1.91
N VAL A 3 -2.90 19.68 -1.36
CA VAL A 3 -3.42 18.52 -0.60
C VAL A 3 -3.67 17.33 -1.52
N LEU A 4 -4.18 17.57 -2.73
CA LEU A 4 -4.39 16.52 -3.74
C LEU A 4 -3.07 15.88 -4.17
N LEU A 5 -2.02 16.68 -4.39
CA LEU A 5 -0.68 16.18 -4.73
C LEU A 5 -0.09 15.36 -3.58
N TYR A 6 -0.22 15.84 -2.34
CA TYR A 6 0.23 15.13 -1.16
C TYR A 6 -0.47 13.76 -1.02
N VAL A 7 -1.80 13.72 -1.19
CA VAL A 7 -2.58 12.47 -1.15
C VAL A 7 -2.17 11.53 -2.29
N ALA A 8 -2.04 12.04 -3.52
CA ALA A 8 -1.65 11.25 -4.69
C ALA A 8 -0.28 10.60 -4.51
N VAL A 9 0.73 11.37 -4.06
CA VAL A 9 2.09 10.85 -3.82
C VAL A 9 2.08 9.77 -2.73
N ARG A 10 1.30 9.96 -1.67
CA ARG A 10 1.22 9.01 -0.55
C ARG A 10 0.58 7.69 -0.96
N ILE A 11 -0.44 7.72 -1.83
CA ILE A 11 -1.06 6.52 -2.41
C ILE A 11 -0.08 5.77 -3.31
N ILE A 12 0.66 6.49 -4.16
CA ILE A 12 1.68 5.89 -5.05
C ILE A 12 2.78 5.20 -4.23
N ILE A 13 3.28 5.87 -3.18
CA ILE A 13 4.29 5.29 -2.28
C ILE A 13 3.73 4.05 -1.58
N GLY A 14 2.49 4.11 -1.08
CA GLY A 14 1.81 2.97 -0.49
C GLY A 14 1.73 1.78 -1.46
N TRP A 15 1.37 2.02 -2.71
CA TRP A 15 1.28 0.97 -3.73
C TRP A 15 2.63 0.30 -4.01
N ILE A 16 3.70 1.09 -4.14
CA ILE A 16 5.06 0.59 -4.35
C ILE A 16 5.53 -0.24 -3.16
N LEU A 17 5.24 0.19 -1.93
CA LEU A 17 5.57 -0.56 -0.72
C LEU A 17 4.88 -1.93 -0.71
N ILE A 18 3.61 -2.02 -1.09
CA ILE A 18 2.88 -3.31 -1.09
C ILE A 18 3.50 -4.31 -2.06
N ASP A 19 4.00 -3.84 -3.20
CA ASP A 19 4.66 -4.69 -4.19
C ASP A 19 6.09 -5.08 -3.76
N LYS A 20 6.84 -4.14 -3.18
CA LYS A 20 8.26 -4.33 -2.85
C LYS A 20 8.53 -4.95 -1.48
N VAL A 21 7.66 -4.75 -0.50
CA VAL A 21 7.84 -5.28 0.88
C VAL A 21 7.94 -6.81 0.90
N PRO A 22 7.11 -7.60 0.18
CA PRO A 22 7.26 -9.04 0.13
C PRO A 22 8.61 -9.47 -0.45
N VAL A 23 9.08 -8.75 -1.49
CA VAL A 23 10.36 -9.02 -2.15
C VAL A 23 11.54 -8.67 -1.23
N TRP A 24 11.50 -7.53 -0.53
CA TRP A 24 12.55 -7.12 0.41
C TRP A 24 12.69 -8.07 1.60
N LEU A 25 11.57 -8.65 2.04
CA LEU A 25 11.54 -9.63 3.13
C LEU A 25 11.75 -11.06 2.64
N ASN A 26 11.99 -11.26 1.34
CA ASN A 26 12.13 -12.56 0.69
C ASN A 26 10.99 -13.51 1.07
N LEU A 27 9.77 -12.97 1.15
CA LEU A 27 8.56 -13.70 1.50
C LEU A 27 8.02 -14.35 0.22
N ASP A 28 7.84 -15.66 0.28
CA ASP A 28 7.32 -16.45 -0.81
C ASP A 28 6.07 -17.23 -0.38
N GLY A 29 5.26 -17.65 -1.35
CA GLY A 29 4.06 -18.44 -1.11
C GLY A 29 2.91 -17.66 -0.45
N ILE A 30 2.32 -18.27 0.60
CA ILE A 30 1.09 -17.75 1.23
C ILE A 30 1.33 -16.41 1.94
N ILE A 31 2.53 -16.21 2.48
CA ILE A 31 2.88 -15.02 3.26
C ILE A 31 2.96 -13.80 2.34
N GLU A 32 3.49 -13.95 1.12
CA GLU A 32 3.49 -12.89 0.10
C GLU A 32 2.06 -12.41 -0.19
N LYS A 33 1.13 -13.34 -0.38
CA LYS A 33 -0.29 -13.01 -0.61
C LYS A 33 -0.92 -12.31 0.58
N ILE A 34 -0.67 -12.77 1.80
CA ILE A 34 -1.20 -12.14 3.01
C ILE A 34 -0.71 -10.69 3.13
N VAL A 35 0.59 -10.46 2.93
CA VAL A 35 1.17 -9.11 2.98
C VAL A 35 0.60 -8.21 1.89
N LYS A 36 0.45 -8.72 0.66
CA LYS A 36 -0.20 -7.98 -0.43
C LYS A 36 -1.65 -7.61 -0.10
N VAL A 37 -2.43 -8.53 0.47
CA VAL A 37 -3.82 -8.29 0.87
C VAL A 37 -3.90 -7.25 2.00
N ILE A 38 -3.09 -7.38 3.05
CA ILE A 38 -3.04 -6.39 4.15
C ILE A 38 -2.66 -5.00 3.61
N GLY A 39 -1.69 -4.96 2.70
CA GLY A 39 -1.27 -3.76 2.01
C GLY A 39 -2.42 -3.06 1.27
N VAL A 40 -3.16 -3.81 0.45
CA VAL A 40 -4.32 -3.27 -0.28
C VAL A 40 -5.41 -2.80 0.68
N LEU A 41 -5.67 -3.54 1.76
CA LEU A 41 -6.62 -3.15 2.80
C LEU A 41 -6.23 -1.83 3.49
N MET A 42 -4.93 -1.58 3.71
CA MET A 42 -4.45 -0.29 4.23
C MET A 42 -4.76 0.88 3.29
N ILE A 43 -4.61 0.70 1.97
CA ILE A 43 -4.94 1.75 0.99
C ILE A 43 -6.44 2.02 0.97
N ILE A 44 -7.26 0.97 0.96
CA ILE A 44 -8.72 1.09 1.01
C ILE A 44 -9.16 1.79 2.30
N SER A 45 -8.56 1.43 3.44
CA SER A 45 -8.83 2.07 4.72
C SER A 45 -8.40 3.54 4.73
N ALA A 46 -7.24 3.86 4.15
CA ALA A 46 -6.76 5.24 4.04
C ALA A 46 -7.68 6.08 3.14
N LEU A 47 -8.21 5.50 2.05
CA LEU A 47 -9.15 6.16 1.17
C LEU A 47 -10.51 6.36 1.85
N LEU A 48 -11.00 5.34 2.55
CA LEU A 48 -12.27 5.40 3.29
C LEU A 48 -12.22 6.39 4.45
N ASN A 49 -11.09 6.51 5.14
CA ASN A 49 -10.90 7.49 6.21
C ASN A 49 -10.67 8.92 5.68
N LEU A 50 -10.36 9.07 4.39
CA LEU A 50 -10.18 10.37 3.73
C LEU A 50 -11.49 10.89 3.10
N LEU A 51 -12.46 9.99 2.83
CA LEU A 51 -13.79 10.29 2.30
C LEU A 51 -14.74 10.74 3.42
#